data_AF-A0A5D2CVS0-F1
#
_entry.id   AF-A0A5D2CVS0-F1
#
_cell.length_a   1.000
_cell.length_b   1.000
_cell.length_c   1.000
_cell.angle_alpha   90.00
_cell.angle_beta   90.00
_cell.angle_gamma   90.00
#
_symmetry.space_group_name_H-M   'P 1'
#
loop_
_entity.id
_entity.type
_entity.pdbx_description
1 polymer ?
#
loop_
_entity_poly.entity_id
_entity_poly.type
_entity_poly.pdbx_seq_one_letter_code
_entity_poly.pdbx_strand_id
1 'polypeptide(L)'
;MRSAAAEGEGNRIIHIMEGNENHLASMHRKISEPPRLLTISAGRPSCCIFRVPESLVEVNGQAYQPRIVSIGPYHHGKPQLRMIEEHKWRYLGFLLKRIEEKGLVLDDLLKVLQPLEAKARYCYSETIQLGSDEFLEIMVLDGCFIVELLRKVGNIVSFEPDDPIISMLWILPFFYRDFLRLENQIPFFILQCLFELTKMPDEKSGRSLSMLALEFFNNAMLRPDEVIAKFHDLKGQHLLDLVRASFIPSEQDHEPSKVSAPTRLIHPISKLRRAGIKFLPGKSDSFLVMKFRHGVIEMPPITIDDFMSSFLLNCVAFEQCHQSRIKHFTDYATMLDCLVNTYKDVEYLCECNIVENYFGTEGEIARFINNIGKDTAFDINNCYLSELFRDVHQHYRNSWHVQWASFKHTYFETPWSFISALAALILLLLTIAQTFFTIYAVYKPEK
;
A
#
# COMPACT_ATOMS: atom_id res chain seq x y z
N MET A 1 81.15 -23.74 -30.32
CA MET A 1 81.20 -23.10 -28.99
C MET A 1 79.77 -23.03 -28.48
N ARG A 2 79.43 -23.85 -27.46
CA ARG A 2 78.25 -23.86 -26.53
C ARG A 2 76.88 -23.37 -27.09
N SER A 3 75.87 -24.22 -27.32
CA SER A 3 74.94 -24.88 -26.37
C SER A 3 74.22 -23.96 -25.37
N ALA A 4 72.91 -23.76 -25.58
CA ALA A 4 71.84 -23.47 -24.60
C ALA A 4 70.47 -23.59 -25.35
N ALA A 5 69.63 -24.60 -25.06
CA ALA A 5 68.41 -24.56 -24.21
C ALA A 5 67.22 -23.84 -24.89
N ALA A 6 66.20 -24.60 -25.34
CA ALA A 6 64.87 -24.81 -24.70
C ALA A 6 63.91 -23.62 -24.98
N GLU A 7 62.69 -23.77 -25.49
CA GLU A 7 61.47 -24.39 -24.96
C GLU A 7 60.46 -24.44 -26.15
N GLY A 8 59.71 -25.49 -26.43
CA GLY A 8 58.58 -25.96 -25.62
C GLY A 8 57.25 -25.46 -26.21
N GLU A 9 56.83 -26.01 -27.36
CA GLU A 9 55.46 -25.86 -27.88
C GLU A 9 54.49 -26.63 -26.97
N GLY A 10 54.08 -25.97 -25.89
CA GLY A 10 53.04 -26.42 -24.98
C GLY A 10 51.66 -26.16 -25.59
N ASN A 11 51.14 -27.16 -26.29
CA ASN A 11 49.73 -27.26 -26.68
C ASN A 11 48.85 -27.08 -25.43
N ARG A 12 48.26 -25.89 -25.24
CA ARG A 12 47.27 -25.65 -24.18
C ARG A 12 45.99 -26.40 -24.53
N ILE A 13 45.99 -27.69 -24.22
CA ILE A 13 44.78 -28.49 -24.13
C ILE A 13 43.91 -27.82 -23.05
N ILE A 14 42.82 -27.20 -23.48
CA ILE A 14 41.74 -26.81 -22.59
C ILE A 14 41.23 -28.12 -22.02
N HIS A 15 41.61 -28.45 -20.79
CA HIS A 15 40.94 -29.48 -20.00
C HIS A 15 39.50 -29.01 -19.81
N ILE A 16 38.62 -29.41 -20.73
CA ILE A 16 37.18 -29.43 -20.49
C ILE A 16 37.04 -30.38 -19.30
N MET A 17 36.78 -29.82 -18.11
CA MET A 17 36.42 -30.64 -16.95
C MET A 17 35.26 -31.51 -17.40
N GLU A 18 35.45 -32.83 -17.47
CA GLU A 18 34.36 -33.79 -17.59
C GLU A 18 33.43 -33.54 -16.40
N GLY A 19 32.42 -32.72 -16.64
CA GLY A 19 31.44 -32.34 -15.65
C GLY A 19 30.74 -33.62 -15.23
N ASN A 20 30.90 -33.97 -13.96
CA ASN A 20 30.30 -35.13 -13.30
C ASN A 20 28.88 -35.36 -13.83
N GLU A 21 28.70 -36.34 -14.73
CA GLU A 21 27.45 -36.52 -15.50
C GLU A 21 26.24 -36.69 -14.58
N ASN A 22 26.46 -37.27 -13.39
CA ASN A 22 25.45 -37.38 -12.34
C ASN A 22 25.02 -36.02 -11.77
N HIS A 23 25.94 -35.06 -11.66
CA HIS A 23 25.63 -33.69 -11.27
C HIS A 23 24.85 -32.97 -12.36
N LEU A 24 25.26 -33.10 -13.63
CA LEU A 24 24.53 -32.53 -14.78
C LEU A 24 23.12 -33.13 -14.90
N ALA A 25 22.97 -34.45 -14.76
CA ALA A 25 21.67 -35.13 -14.75
C ALA A 25 20.80 -34.68 -13.57
N SER A 26 21.40 -34.50 -12.38
CA SER A 26 20.69 -33.92 -11.23
C SER A 26 20.28 -32.47 -11.47
N MET A 27 21.09 -31.66 -12.16
CA MET A 27 20.74 -30.28 -12.52
C MET A 27 19.62 -30.26 -13.56
N HIS A 28 19.70 -31.09 -14.61
CA HIS A 28 18.63 -31.24 -15.60
C HIS A 28 17.31 -31.67 -14.95
N ARG A 29 17.35 -32.63 -14.01
CA ARG A 29 16.17 -33.01 -13.23
C ARG A 29 15.61 -31.82 -12.42
N LYS A 30 16.46 -31.06 -11.73
CA LYS A 30 16.04 -29.85 -10.99
C LYS A 30 15.47 -28.76 -11.90
N ILE A 31 15.95 -28.63 -13.14
CA ILE A 31 15.45 -27.67 -14.14
C ILE A 31 14.07 -28.10 -14.65
N SER A 32 13.84 -29.41 -14.80
CA SER A 32 12.55 -29.95 -15.28
C SER A 32 11.49 -30.06 -14.20
N GLU A 33 11.86 -30.14 -12.93
CA GLU A 33 10.92 -30.15 -11.81
C GLU A 33 10.29 -28.75 -11.62
N PRO A 34 8.95 -28.64 -11.51
CA PRO A 34 8.31 -27.35 -11.22
C PRO A 34 8.77 -26.82 -9.85
N PRO A 35 8.85 -25.49 -9.68
CA PRO A 35 9.17 -24.91 -8.38
C PRO A 35 8.18 -25.41 -7.33
N ARG A 36 8.71 -25.83 -6.18
CA ARG A 36 7.92 -26.44 -5.09
C ARG A 36 7.32 -25.41 -4.13
N LEU A 37 7.93 -24.24 -4.04
CA LEU A 37 7.51 -23.16 -3.15
C LEU A 37 6.49 -22.28 -3.86
N LEU A 38 6.88 -21.67 -4.98
CA LEU A 38 6.00 -20.85 -5.80
C LEU A 38 5.15 -21.69 -6.74
N THR A 39 3.85 -21.41 -6.80
CA THR A 39 2.96 -22.02 -7.79
C THR A 39 3.31 -21.56 -9.20
N ILE A 40 2.92 -22.35 -10.22
CA ILE A 40 3.05 -21.96 -11.64
C ILE A 40 2.29 -20.66 -11.94
N SER A 41 1.27 -20.33 -11.13
CA SER A 41 0.49 -19.10 -11.25
C SER A 41 1.08 -17.92 -10.48
N ALA A 42 2.11 -18.07 -9.65
CA ALA A 42 2.61 -17.02 -8.76
C ALA A 42 2.99 -15.71 -9.48
N GLY A 43 3.42 -15.77 -10.74
CA GLY A 43 3.71 -14.61 -11.58
C GLY A 43 2.60 -14.25 -12.58
N ARG A 44 1.38 -14.79 -12.42
CA ARG A 44 0.25 -14.57 -13.35
C ARG A 44 -0.80 -13.68 -12.70
N PRO A 45 -1.61 -12.95 -13.49
CA PRO A 45 -2.72 -12.14 -12.97
C PRO A 45 -3.75 -12.92 -12.16
N SER A 46 -3.83 -14.25 -12.33
CA SER A 46 -4.71 -15.11 -11.55
C SER A 46 -4.27 -15.30 -10.09
N CYS A 47 -2.99 -15.07 -9.78
CA CYS A 47 -2.44 -15.15 -8.42
C CYS A 47 -2.57 -13.79 -7.73
N CYS A 48 -3.26 -13.78 -6.60
CA CYS A 48 -3.62 -12.58 -5.86
C CYS A 48 -3.49 -12.72 -4.34
N ILE A 49 -3.29 -13.94 -3.82
CA ILE A 49 -3.13 -14.21 -2.40
C ILE A 49 -1.69 -14.66 -2.16
N PHE A 50 -0.87 -13.71 -1.70
CA PHE A 50 0.57 -13.90 -1.62
C PHE A 50 1.02 -14.21 -0.19
N ARG A 51 2.03 -15.05 -0.05
CA ARG A 51 2.89 -15.06 1.13
C ARG A 51 3.75 -13.81 1.10
N VAL A 52 3.78 -13.08 2.20
CA VAL A 52 4.46 -11.79 2.25
C VAL A 52 5.97 -12.02 2.16
N PRO A 53 6.69 -11.27 1.30
CA PRO A 53 8.14 -11.37 1.19
C PRO A 53 8.83 -11.17 2.54
N GLU A 54 9.85 -11.98 2.82
CA GLU A 54 10.55 -11.98 4.12
C GLU A 54 11.09 -10.58 4.47
N SER A 55 11.55 -9.80 3.49
CA SER A 55 12.01 -8.43 3.70
C SER A 55 10.94 -7.52 4.33
N LEU A 56 9.67 -7.69 3.97
CA LEU A 56 8.57 -6.94 4.58
C LEU A 56 8.21 -7.50 5.96
N VAL A 57 8.32 -8.81 6.15
CA VAL A 57 8.08 -9.49 7.44
C VAL A 57 9.11 -9.07 8.48
N GLU A 58 10.38 -8.92 8.12
CA GLU A 58 11.44 -8.46 9.01
C GLU A 58 11.17 -7.06 9.59
N VAL A 59 10.49 -6.19 8.82
CA VAL A 59 10.16 -4.82 9.24
C VAL A 59 8.83 -4.77 9.99
N ASN A 60 7.79 -5.44 9.48
CA ASN A 60 6.40 -5.27 9.91
C ASN A 60 5.64 -6.59 10.14
N GLY A 61 6.32 -7.69 10.50
CA GLY A 61 5.75 -9.05 10.52
C GLY A 61 4.42 -9.23 11.26
N GLN A 62 4.20 -8.49 12.35
CA GLN A 62 2.95 -8.54 13.12
C GLN A 62 1.72 -8.03 12.34
N ALA A 63 1.93 -7.19 11.32
CA ALA A 63 0.87 -6.65 10.47
C ALA A 63 0.29 -7.70 9.51
N TYR A 64 1.03 -8.77 9.22
CA TYR A 64 0.62 -9.79 8.24
C TYR A 64 0.00 -11.04 8.87
N GLN A 65 0.19 -11.26 10.18
CA GLN A 65 -0.32 -12.47 10.87
C GLN A 65 -1.67 -12.26 11.58
N PRO A 66 -2.74 -13.01 11.24
CA PRO A 66 -4.03 -12.88 11.90
C PRO A 66 -3.93 -13.08 13.41
N ARG A 67 -4.76 -12.34 14.15
CA ARG A 67 -4.77 -12.35 15.62
C ARG A 67 -5.82 -13.27 16.20
N ILE A 68 -7.01 -13.34 15.62
CA ILE A 68 -8.11 -14.15 16.18
C ILE A 68 -8.80 -15.05 15.16
N VAL A 69 -8.75 -14.72 13.86
CA VAL A 69 -9.45 -15.49 12.83
C VAL A 69 -8.55 -15.80 11.63
N SER A 70 -8.39 -17.09 11.34
CA SER A 70 -7.84 -17.54 10.05
C SER A 70 -8.90 -17.47 8.97
N ILE A 71 -8.54 -17.11 7.75
CA ILE A 71 -9.37 -17.20 6.56
C ILE A 71 -8.49 -17.75 5.45
N GLY A 72 -8.93 -18.85 4.86
CA GLY A 72 -8.18 -19.59 3.85
C GLY A 72 -7.05 -20.45 4.44
N PRO A 73 -6.26 -21.10 3.57
CA PRO A 73 -5.39 -22.20 3.94
C PRO A 73 -4.07 -21.79 4.64
N TYR A 74 -3.54 -20.58 4.42
CA TYR A 74 -2.19 -20.22 4.91
C TYR A 74 -2.07 -20.14 6.45
N HIS A 75 -3.17 -19.93 7.15
CA HIS A 75 -3.20 -19.82 8.61
C HIS A 75 -4.12 -20.84 9.28
N HIS A 76 -4.69 -21.76 8.49
CA HIS A 76 -5.56 -22.81 8.98
C HIS A 76 -4.83 -23.69 10.02
N GLY A 77 -5.57 -24.09 11.07
CA GLY A 77 -5.08 -24.97 12.12
C GLY A 77 -4.15 -24.32 13.16
N LYS A 78 -3.87 -23.01 13.08
CA LYS A 78 -3.00 -22.33 14.06
C LYS A 78 -3.68 -22.27 15.44
N PRO A 79 -3.01 -22.73 16.53
CA PRO A 79 -3.63 -22.84 17.85
C PRO A 79 -4.22 -21.54 18.40
N GLN A 80 -3.59 -20.39 18.13
CA GLN A 80 -4.04 -19.09 18.60
C GLN A 80 -5.34 -18.59 17.95
N LEU A 81 -5.78 -19.19 16.84
CA LEU A 81 -6.98 -18.79 16.08
C LEU A 81 -8.19 -19.68 16.37
N ARG A 82 -8.02 -20.70 17.23
CA ARG A 82 -9.01 -21.77 17.47
C ARG A 82 -10.38 -21.27 17.93
N MET A 83 -10.41 -20.19 18.71
CA MET A 83 -11.66 -19.62 19.22
C MET A 83 -12.65 -19.35 18.07
N ILE A 84 -12.21 -18.62 17.04
CA ILE A 84 -13.10 -18.27 15.94
C ILE A 84 -13.34 -19.46 15.01
N GLU A 85 -12.39 -20.39 14.87
CA GLU A 85 -12.62 -21.64 14.13
C GLU A 85 -13.84 -22.41 14.67
N GLU A 86 -14.02 -22.48 15.98
CA GLU A 86 -15.21 -23.11 16.59
C GLU A 86 -16.49 -22.32 16.29
N HIS A 87 -16.42 -20.99 16.21
CA HIS A 87 -17.56 -20.14 15.86
C HIS A 87 -17.95 -20.21 14.38
N LYS A 88 -17.00 -20.47 13.46
CA LYS A 88 -17.30 -20.66 12.04
C LYS A 88 -18.28 -21.80 11.81
N TRP A 89 -18.10 -22.91 12.53
CA TRP A 89 -19.02 -24.05 12.46
C TRP A 89 -20.43 -23.72 12.96
N ARG A 90 -20.54 -22.88 14.00
CA ARG A 90 -21.84 -22.37 14.46
C ARG A 90 -22.53 -21.54 13.39
N TYR A 91 -21.78 -20.63 12.74
CA TYR A 91 -22.28 -19.79 11.65
C TYR A 91 -22.68 -20.61 10.43
N LEU A 92 -21.90 -21.64 10.07
CA LEU A 92 -22.27 -22.58 9.02
C LEU A 92 -23.58 -23.30 9.38
N GLY A 93 -23.75 -23.75 10.63
CA GLY A 93 -24.99 -24.36 11.10
C GLY A 93 -26.20 -23.43 11.00
N PHE A 94 -26.07 -22.15 11.37
CA PHE A 94 -27.13 -21.15 11.24
C PHE A 94 -27.50 -20.90 9.77
N LEU A 95 -26.50 -20.75 8.91
CA LEU A 95 -26.71 -20.58 7.48
C LEU A 95 -27.40 -21.80 6.87
N LEU A 96 -26.93 -23.02 7.18
CA LEU A 96 -27.52 -24.28 6.68
C LEU A 96 -28.99 -24.41 7.09
N LYS A 97 -29.32 -24.11 8.35
CA LYS A 97 -30.70 -24.11 8.83
C LYS A 97 -31.59 -23.13 8.05
N ARG A 98 -31.07 -21.96 7.68
CA ARG A 98 -31.82 -20.97 6.88
C ARG A 98 -32.04 -21.46 5.45
N ILE A 99 -31.00 -21.99 4.80
CA ILE A 99 -31.10 -22.42 3.39
C ILE A 99 -31.79 -23.78 3.21
N GLU A 100 -31.99 -24.54 4.29
CA GLU A 100 -32.77 -25.78 4.28
C GLU A 100 -34.21 -25.56 3.76
N GLU A 101 -34.78 -24.38 4.00
CA GLU A 101 -36.08 -23.98 3.44
C GLU A 101 -36.09 -23.93 1.90
N LYS A 102 -34.92 -23.74 1.28
CA LYS A 102 -34.72 -23.83 -0.19
C LYS A 102 -34.40 -25.25 -0.67
N GLY A 103 -34.33 -26.23 0.24
CA GLY A 103 -33.90 -27.60 -0.05
C GLY A 103 -32.40 -27.75 -0.31
N LEU A 104 -31.58 -26.78 0.12
CA LEU A 104 -30.12 -26.86 -0.02
C LEU A 104 -29.49 -27.47 1.24
N VAL A 105 -28.47 -28.31 1.03
CA VAL A 105 -27.69 -28.94 2.11
C VAL A 105 -26.19 -28.65 1.95
N LEU A 106 -25.39 -29.04 2.94
CA LEU A 106 -23.92 -28.84 2.91
C LEU A 106 -23.26 -29.45 1.67
N ASP A 107 -23.72 -30.62 1.23
CA ASP A 107 -23.22 -31.30 0.05
C ASP A 107 -23.39 -30.47 -1.24
N ASP A 108 -24.46 -29.67 -1.34
CA ASP A 108 -24.65 -28.76 -2.48
C ASP A 108 -23.62 -27.62 -2.49
N LEU A 109 -23.23 -27.12 -1.32
CA LEU A 109 -22.18 -26.10 -1.18
C LEU A 109 -20.82 -26.66 -1.62
N LEU A 110 -20.51 -27.91 -1.26
CA LEU A 110 -19.27 -28.57 -1.70
C LEU A 110 -19.28 -28.81 -3.22
N LYS A 111 -20.39 -29.34 -3.75
CA LYS A 111 -20.56 -29.62 -5.18
C LYS A 111 -20.41 -28.37 -6.05
N VAL A 112 -20.91 -27.21 -5.61
CA VAL A 112 -20.78 -25.96 -6.39
C VAL A 112 -19.33 -25.46 -6.43
N LEU A 113 -18.55 -25.69 -5.37
CA LEU A 113 -17.16 -25.24 -5.29
C LEU A 113 -16.16 -26.23 -5.89
N GLN A 114 -16.51 -27.51 -5.99
CA GLN A 114 -15.64 -28.53 -6.60
C GLN A 114 -15.08 -28.16 -7.99
N PRO A 115 -15.88 -27.68 -8.97
CA PRO A 115 -15.33 -27.25 -10.27
C PRO A 115 -14.49 -25.97 -10.18
N LEU A 116 -14.53 -25.24 -9.07
CA LEU A 116 -13.80 -24.01 -8.84
C LEU A 116 -12.47 -24.22 -8.11
N GLU A 117 -12.20 -25.42 -7.59
CA GLU A 117 -11.03 -25.73 -6.75
C GLU A 117 -9.72 -25.33 -7.43
N ALA A 118 -9.49 -25.80 -8.66
CA ALA A 118 -8.25 -25.52 -9.39
C ALA A 118 -8.04 -24.01 -9.55
N LYS A 119 -9.10 -23.27 -9.89
CA LYS A 119 -9.07 -21.82 -10.01
C LYS A 119 -8.76 -21.14 -8.67
N ALA A 120 -9.33 -21.64 -7.58
CA ALA A 120 -9.09 -21.10 -6.24
C ALA A 120 -7.65 -21.34 -5.79
N ARG A 121 -7.09 -22.53 -6.03
CA ARG A 121 -5.68 -22.84 -5.75
C ARG A 121 -4.72 -21.96 -6.55
N TYR A 122 -5.06 -21.63 -7.80
CA TYR A 122 -4.23 -20.71 -8.61
C TYR A 122 -4.17 -19.28 -8.10
N CYS A 123 -5.08 -18.89 -7.19
CA CYS A 123 -5.03 -17.58 -6.53
C CYS A 123 -3.89 -17.48 -5.50
N TYR A 124 -3.35 -18.59 -5.01
CA TYR A 124 -2.32 -18.61 -4.00
C TYR A 124 -0.91 -18.66 -4.63
N SER A 125 0.00 -17.83 -4.12
CA SER A 125 1.39 -17.76 -4.58
C SER A 125 2.20 -19.00 -4.24
N GLU A 126 1.85 -19.69 -3.15
CA GLU A 126 2.51 -20.92 -2.72
C GLU A 126 1.61 -22.14 -2.85
N THR A 127 2.25 -23.30 -2.98
CA THR A 127 1.53 -24.57 -3.14
C THR A 127 0.84 -24.95 -1.84
N ILE A 128 -0.49 -25.05 -1.89
CA ILE A 128 -1.31 -25.47 -0.75
C ILE A 128 -1.23 -26.99 -0.59
N GLN A 129 -0.58 -27.44 0.50
CA GLN A 129 -0.35 -28.86 0.82
C GLN A 129 -1.56 -29.52 1.50
N LEU A 130 -2.77 -29.23 1.00
CA LEU A 130 -4.02 -29.80 1.49
C LEU A 130 -4.66 -30.66 0.41
N GLY A 131 -5.30 -31.76 0.82
CA GLY A 131 -6.14 -32.57 -0.06
C GLY A 131 -7.32 -31.79 -0.66
N SER A 132 -8.01 -32.35 -1.64
CA SER A 132 -9.18 -31.70 -2.27
C SER A 132 -10.29 -31.48 -1.25
N ASP A 133 -10.65 -32.53 -0.50
CA ASP A 133 -11.73 -32.47 0.50
C ASP A 133 -11.45 -31.42 1.59
N GLU A 134 -10.26 -31.44 2.18
CA GLU A 134 -9.85 -30.50 3.23
C GLU A 134 -9.80 -29.04 2.70
N PHE A 135 -9.29 -28.84 1.48
CA PHE A 135 -9.27 -27.51 0.88
C PHE A 135 -10.69 -26.97 0.63
N LEU A 136 -11.58 -27.80 0.09
CA LEU A 136 -12.97 -27.42 -0.17
C LEU A 136 -13.74 -27.18 1.13
N GLU A 137 -13.48 -27.97 2.18
CA GLU A 137 -14.03 -27.73 3.52
C GLU A 137 -13.67 -26.34 4.02
N ILE A 138 -12.39 -25.95 3.95
CA ILE A 138 -11.95 -24.59 4.33
C ILE A 138 -12.62 -23.52 3.48
N MET A 139 -12.73 -23.71 2.16
CA MET A 139 -13.38 -22.73 1.28
C MET A 139 -14.86 -22.54 1.63
N VAL A 140 -15.60 -23.62 1.89
CA VAL A 140 -17.02 -23.57 2.29
C VAL A 140 -17.15 -22.95 3.68
N LEU A 141 -16.41 -23.44 4.67
CA LEU A 141 -16.52 -22.99 6.05
C LEU A 141 -16.19 -21.50 6.20
N ASP A 142 -15.03 -21.07 5.68
CA ASP A 142 -14.58 -19.69 5.80
C ASP A 142 -15.41 -18.75 4.93
N GLY A 143 -15.78 -19.20 3.73
CA GLY A 143 -16.62 -18.43 2.83
C GLY A 143 -18.03 -18.22 3.37
N CYS A 144 -18.65 -19.27 3.92
CA CYS A 144 -19.95 -19.17 4.58
C CYS A 144 -19.88 -18.29 5.83
N PHE A 145 -18.82 -18.41 6.63
CA PHE A 145 -18.63 -17.55 7.80
C PHE A 145 -18.59 -16.07 7.43
N ILE A 146 -17.78 -15.69 6.44
CA ILE A 146 -17.71 -14.31 5.95
C ILE A 146 -19.07 -13.85 5.41
N VAL A 147 -19.68 -14.63 4.51
CA VAL A 147 -20.97 -14.28 3.89
C VAL A 147 -22.05 -14.07 4.95
N GLU A 148 -22.16 -14.98 5.91
CA GLU A 148 -23.15 -14.94 6.96
C GLU A 148 -22.93 -13.75 7.90
N LEU A 149 -21.68 -13.50 8.28
CA LEU A 149 -21.32 -12.34 9.10
C LEU A 149 -21.64 -11.02 8.40
N LEU A 150 -21.31 -10.89 7.10
CA LEU A 150 -21.63 -9.70 6.31
C LEU A 150 -23.14 -9.47 6.21
N ARG A 151 -23.94 -10.53 6.05
CA ARG A 151 -25.41 -10.43 6.07
C ARG A 151 -25.96 -10.02 7.42
N LYS A 152 -25.39 -10.54 8.50
CA LYS A 152 -25.81 -10.21 9.86
C LYS A 152 -25.48 -8.76 10.22
N VAL A 153 -24.25 -8.31 9.97
CA VAL A 153 -23.85 -6.91 10.19
C VAL A 153 -24.61 -5.96 9.26
N GLY A 154 -24.88 -6.37 8.02
CA GLY A 154 -25.69 -5.62 7.07
C GLY A 154 -27.20 -5.61 7.36
N ASN A 155 -27.64 -6.17 8.49
CA ASN A 155 -29.05 -6.29 8.90
C ASN A 155 -29.95 -7.01 7.87
N ILE A 156 -29.38 -7.88 7.03
CA ILE A 156 -30.14 -8.76 6.14
C ILE A 156 -30.64 -9.96 6.92
N VAL A 157 -29.82 -10.46 7.85
CA VAL A 157 -30.11 -11.60 8.70
C VAL A 157 -29.96 -11.14 10.14
N SER A 158 -30.85 -11.57 11.04
CA SER A 158 -30.71 -11.22 12.46
C SER A 158 -29.60 -12.04 13.11
N PHE A 159 -28.90 -11.43 14.06
CA PHE A 159 -28.05 -12.17 14.98
C PHE A 159 -28.91 -12.99 15.96
N GLU A 160 -28.36 -14.11 16.42
CA GLU A 160 -28.92 -14.88 17.52
C GLU A 160 -28.77 -14.08 18.83
N PRO A 161 -29.76 -14.11 19.74
CA PRO A 161 -29.72 -13.32 20.98
C PRO A 161 -28.45 -13.51 21.83
N ASP A 162 -27.89 -14.73 21.82
CA ASP A 162 -26.71 -15.12 22.58
C ASP A 162 -25.46 -15.30 21.70
N ASP A 163 -25.38 -14.63 20.54
CA ASP A 163 -24.21 -14.73 19.67
C ASP A 163 -22.97 -14.08 20.33
N PRO A 164 -21.88 -14.84 20.55
CA PRO A 164 -20.64 -14.31 21.12
C PRO A 164 -20.00 -13.20 20.27
N ILE A 165 -20.18 -13.19 18.95
CA ILE A 165 -19.60 -12.17 18.08
C ILE A 165 -20.20 -10.79 18.34
N ILE A 166 -21.49 -10.69 18.71
CA ILE A 166 -22.12 -9.40 19.07
C ILE A 166 -21.99 -9.07 20.55
N SER A 167 -22.04 -10.09 21.43
CA SER A 167 -21.97 -9.85 22.87
C SER A 167 -20.55 -9.50 23.31
N MET A 168 -19.53 -9.96 22.58
CA MET A 168 -18.13 -9.61 22.77
C MET A 168 -17.68 -8.56 21.76
N LEU A 169 -18.08 -7.31 21.97
CA LEU A 169 -17.81 -6.18 21.06
C LEU A 169 -16.32 -6.00 20.67
N TRP A 170 -15.39 -6.51 21.50
CA TRP A 170 -13.96 -6.45 21.21
C TRP A 170 -13.55 -7.27 19.97
N ILE A 171 -14.37 -8.23 19.51
CA ILE A 171 -14.08 -9.12 18.38
C ILE A 171 -14.08 -8.35 17.04
N LEU A 172 -15.05 -7.45 16.82
CA LEU A 172 -15.25 -6.78 15.53
C LEU A 172 -14.03 -5.98 15.04
N PRO A 173 -13.34 -5.17 15.87
CA PRO A 173 -12.09 -4.52 15.46
C PRO A 173 -10.99 -5.47 14.98
N PHE A 174 -10.95 -6.71 15.47
CA PHE A 174 -10.01 -7.70 14.96
C PHE A 174 -10.48 -8.33 13.65
N PHE A 175 -11.78 -8.53 13.43
CA PHE A 175 -12.29 -8.97 12.13
C PHE A 175 -11.99 -7.96 11.03
N TYR A 176 -12.19 -6.65 11.28
CA TYR A 176 -11.85 -5.62 10.29
C TYR A 176 -10.38 -5.72 9.85
N ARG A 177 -9.46 -6.01 10.77
CA ARG A 177 -8.04 -6.13 10.47
C ARG A 177 -7.69 -7.47 9.84
N ASP A 178 -8.08 -8.58 10.48
CA ASP A 178 -7.69 -9.92 10.05
C ASP A 178 -8.26 -10.28 8.68
N PHE A 179 -9.46 -9.82 8.31
CA PHE A 179 -10.03 -10.04 6.98
C PHE A 179 -9.36 -9.20 5.87
N LEU A 180 -8.53 -8.22 6.19
CA LEU A 180 -7.79 -7.42 5.23
C LEU A 180 -6.28 -7.75 5.21
N ARG A 181 -5.86 -8.85 5.86
CA ARG A 181 -4.46 -9.29 5.78
C ARG A 181 -4.21 -10.07 4.51
N LEU A 182 -3.11 -9.78 3.83
CA LEU A 182 -2.76 -10.38 2.54
C LEU A 182 -2.69 -11.90 2.58
N GLU A 183 -2.13 -12.46 3.66
CA GLU A 183 -2.01 -13.92 3.83
C GLU A 183 -3.31 -14.58 4.31
N ASN A 184 -4.32 -13.80 4.69
CA ASN A 184 -5.54 -14.28 5.36
C ASN A 184 -6.77 -14.05 4.49
N GLN A 185 -6.73 -14.55 3.25
CA GLN A 185 -7.74 -14.31 2.24
C GLN A 185 -8.28 -15.62 1.65
N ILE A 186 -9.51 -15.53 1.12
CA ILE A 186 -10.03 -16.46 0.13
C ILE A 186 -10.43 -15.69 -1.14
N PRO A 187 -10.44 -16.32 -2.32
CA PRO A 187 -10.79 -15.63 -3.56
C PRO A 187 -12.22 -15.08 -3.52
N PHE A 188 -12.41 -13.84 -3.96
CA PHE A 188 -13.71 -13.16 -3.90
C PHE A 188 -14.79 -13.88 -4.72
N PHE A 189 -14.42 -14.58 -5.80
CA PHE A 189 -15.38 -15.34 -6.60
C PHE A 189 -15.96 -16.55 -5.85
N ILE A 190 -15.23 -17.10 -4.85
CA ILE A 190 -15.76 -18.15 -3.95
C ILE A 190 -16.82 -17.53 -3.04
N LEU A 191 -16.51 -16.37 -2.43
CA LEU A 191 -17.47 -15.62 -1.62
C LEU A 191 -18.72 -15.26 -2.44
N GLN A 192 -18.55 -14.78 -3.67
CA GLN A 192 -19.66 -14.45 -4.55
C GLN A 192 -20.52 -15.67 -4.88
N CYS A 193 -19.90 -16.82 -5.17
CA CYS A 193 -20.62 -18.06 -5.46
C CYS A 193 -21.47 -18.50 -4.27
N LEU A 194 -20.89 -18.52 -3.06
CA LEU A 194 -21.60 -18.87 -1.84
C LEU A 194 -22.69 -17.84 -1.49
N PHE A 195 -22.41 -16.55 -1.68
CA PHE A 195 -23.38 -15.48 -1.46
C PHE A 195 -24.63 -15.65 -2.34
N GLU A 196 -24.46 -15.87 -3.65
CA GLU A 196 -25.62 -16.07 -4.54
C GLU A 196 -26.36 -17.37 -4.24
N LEU A 197 -25.65 -18.47 -3.98
CA LEU A 197 -26.28 -19.75 -3.69
C LEU A 197 -27.16 -19.70 -2.43
N THR A 198 -26.67 -19.00 -1.40
CA THR A 198 -27.31 -18.94 -0.08
C THR A 198 -28.32 -17.81 0.05
N LYS A 199 -28.53 -17.00 -1.00
CA LYS A 199 -29.50 -15.89 -1.02
C LYS A 199 -30.94 -16.39 -0.86
N MET A 200 -31.68 -15.86 0.10
CA MET A 200 -33.09 -16.22 0.32
C MET A 200 -34.04 -15.36 -0.54
N PRO A 201 -35.19 -15.90 -0.97
CA PRO A 201 -36.15 -15.16 -1.81
C PRO A 201 -36.71 -13.88 -1.16
N ASP A 202 -36.74 -13.83 0.17
CA ASP A 202 -37.26 -12.73 0.98
C ASP A 202 -36.21 -11.67 1.33
N GLU A 203 -34.96 -11.79 0.86
CA GLU A 203 -33.91 -10.78 1.02
C GLU A 203 -34.25 -9.50 0.23
N LYS A 204 -35.01 -8.59 0.85
CA LYS A 204 -35.56 -7.36 0.24
C LYS A 204 -34.51 -6.32 -0.17
N SER A 205 -33.30 -6.39 0.38
CA SER A 205 -32.33 -5.29 0.29
C SER A 205 -31.71 -5.14 -1.10
N GLY A 206 -31.66 -6.20 -1.91
CA GLY A 206 -31.01 -6.18 -3.23
C GLY A 206 -29.51 -5.89 -3.18
N ARG A 207 -28.91 -5.85 -1.98
CA ARG A 207 -27.51 -5.43 -1.77
C ARG A 207 -26.55 -6.49 -2.27
N SER A 208 -25.53 -6.05 -3.01
CA SER A 208 -24.47 -6.93 -3.50
C SER A 208 -23.52 -7.35 -2.36
N LEU A 209 -22.78 -8.44 -2.57
CA LEU A 209 -21.69 -8.83 -1.67
C LEU A 209 -20.67 -7.71 -1.49
N SER A 210 -20.30 -7.02 -2.56
CA SER A 210 -19.35 -5.90 -2.53
C SER A 210 -19.85 -4.76 -1.66
N MET A 211 -21.13 -4.41 -1.76
CA MET A 211 -21.74 -3.36 -0.92
C MET A 211 -21.74 -3.76 0.56
N LEU A 212 -22.09 -5.01 0.89
CA LEU A 212 -22.04 -5.49 2.28
C LEU A 212 -20.63 -5.50 2.84
N ALA A 213 -19.65 -5.96 2.04
CA ALA A 213 -18.25 -5.96 2.44
C ALA A 213 -17.72 -4.55 2.68
N LEU A 214 -17.98 -3.61 1.76
CA LEU A 214 -17.52 -2.23 1.90
C LEU A 214 -18.15 -1.54 3.10
N GLU A 215 -19.45 -1.72 3.34
CA GLU A 215 -20.10 -1.19 4.55
C GLU A 215 -19.57 -1.82 5.84
N PHE A 216 -19.28 -3.13 5.83
CA PHE A 216 -18.68 -3.81 6.96
C PHE A 216 -17.36 -3.15 7.36
N PHE A 217 -16.44 -2.91 6.42
CA PHE A 217 -15.19 -2.22 6.69
C PHE A 217 -15.34 -0.70 6.92
N ASN A 218 -16.41 -0.09 6.40
CA ASN A 218 -16.70 1.32 6.63
C ASN A 218 -17.02 1.63 8.10
N ASN A 219 -17.42 0.63 8.90
CA ASN A 219 -17.55 0.78 10.35
C ASN A 219 -16.21 1.16 11.04
N ALA A 220 -15.07 0.84 10.42
CA ALA A 220 -13.75 1.26 10.89
C ALA A 220 -13.21 2.49 10.13
N MET A 221 -13.53 2.63 8.84
CA MET A 221 -12.99 3.70 8.00
C MET A 221 -13.77 5.02 8.07
N LEU A 222 -15.06 4.97 8.43
CA LEU A 222 -15.95 6.13 8.60
C LEU A 222 -16.01 7.06 7.37
N ARG A 223 -15.96 6.49 6.15
CA ARG A 223 -16.14 7.25 4.91
C ARG A 223 -17.62 7.61 4.73
N PRO A 224 -17.95 8.72 4.04
CA PRO A 224 -19.34 9.08 3.76
C PRO A 224 -20.07 7.99 2.98
N ASP A 225 -21.33 7.74 3.30
CA ASP A 225 -22.14 6.68 2.67
C ASP A 225 -22.29 6.91 1.17
N GLU A 226 -22.36 8.17 0.71
CA GLU A 226 -22.44 8.51 -0.71
C GLU A 226 -21.18 8.11 -1.48
N VAL A 227 -20.03 8.05 -0.80
CA VAL A 227 -18.77 7.57 -1.38
C VAL A 227 -18.81 6.06 -1.52
N ILE A 228 -19.25 5.33 -0.49
CA ILE A 228 -19.35 3.88 -0.51
C ILE A 228 -20.34 3.40 -1.59
N ALA A 229 -21.47 4.09 -1.73
CA ALA A 229 -22.50 3.77 -2.72
C ALA A 229 -21.99 3.76 -4.18
N LYS A 230 -20.94 4.54 -4.50
CA LYS A 230 -20.32 4.56 -5.84
C LYS A 230 -19.67 3.23 -6.22
N PHE A 231 -19.36 2.38 -5.24
CA PHE A 231 -18.60 1.14 -5.42
C PHE A 231 -19.44 -0.13 -5.20
N HIS A 232 -20.78 -0.03 -5.24
CA HIS A 232 -21.68 -1.17 -5.02
C HIS A 232 -21.44 -2.35 -5.98
N ASP A 233 -20.98 -2.09 -7.21
CA ASP A 233 -20.67 -3.11 -8.23
C ASP A 233 -19.17 -3.40 -8.38
N LEU A 234 -18.34 -2.86 -7.48
CA LEU A 234 -16.89 -3.04 -7.54
C LEU A 234 -16.52 -4.51 -7.41
N LYS A 235 -15.59 -4.99 -8.25
CA LYS A 235 -15.09 -6.36 -8.21
C LYS A 235 -13.66 -6.37 -7.68
N GLY A 236 -13.45 -7.05 -6.56
CA GLY A 236 -12.12 -7.35 -6.03
C GLY A 236 -11.70 -8.79 -6.33
N GLN A 237 -10.40 -9.06 -6.23
CA GLN A 237 -9.86 -10.43 -6.29
C GLN A 237 -10.05 -11.20 -4.98
N HIS A 238 -10.05 -10.48 -3.87
CA HIS A 238 -10.35 -10.91 -2.49
C HIS A 238 -10.76 -9.65 -1.68
N LEU A 239 -11.05 -9.77 -0.39
CA LEU A 239 -11.59 -8.64 0.41
C LEU A 239 -10.60 -7.47 0.52
N LEU A 240 -9.32 -7.74 0.76
CA LEU A 240 -8.28 -6.69 0.77
C LEU A 240 -8.25 -5.90 -0.55
N ASP A 241 -8.25 -6.59 -1.69
CA ASP A 241 -8.23 -5.93 -3.00
C ASP A 241 -9.53 -5.16 -3.30
N LEU A 242 -10.69 -5.67 -2.88
CA LEU A 242 -11.97 -4.97 -2.98
C LEU A 242 -11.91 -3.62 -2.24
N VAL A 243 -11.49 -3.64 -0.97
CA VAL A 243 -11.41 -2.42 -0.16
C VAL A 243 -10.36 -1.48 -0.73
N ARG A 244 -9.17 -1.98 -1.08
CA ARG A 244 -8.11 -1.21 -1.74
C ARG A 244 -8.61 -0.51 -3.01
N ALA A 245 -9.28 -1.24 -3.90
CA ALA A 245 -9.80 -0.72 -5.16
C ALA A 245 -10.85 0.38 -4.94
N SER A 246 -11.59 0.39 -3.82
CA SER A 246 -12.55 1.45 -3.48
C SER A 246 -11.92 2.80 -3.12
N PHE A 247 -10.59 2.85 -2.93
CA PHE A 247 -9.84 4.10 -2.73
C PHE A 247 -9.20 4.62 -4.00
N ILE A 248 -9.09 3.79 -5.04
CA ILE A 248 -8.40 4.18 -6.27
C ILE A 248 -9.32 5.11 -7.07
N PRO A 249 -8.88 6.34 -7.39
CA PRO A 249 -9.65 7.26 -8.23
C PRO A 249 -9.95 6.65 -9.60
N SER A 250 -11.05 7.05 -10.23
CA SER A 250 -11.40 6.60 -11.57
C SER A 250 -10.35 7.10 -12.58
N GLU A 251 -10.03 6.32 -13.62
CA GLU A 251 -9.03 6.67 -14.64
C GLU A 251 -9.33 7.99 -15.38
N GLN A 252 -10.56 8.52 -15.28
CA GLN A 252 -10.91 9.86 -15.80
C GLN A 252 -10.13 11.01 -15.12
N ASP A 253 -9.49 10.75 -13.98
CA ASP A 253 -8.65 11.72 -13.26
C ASP A 253 -7.17 11.69 -13.70
N HIS A 254 -6.77 10.77 -14.58
CA HIS A 254 -5.38 10.60 -15.01
C HIS A 254 -5.24 10.68 -16.53
N GLU A 255 -4.94 11.87 -17.05
CA GLU A 255 -4.39 11.94 -18.41
C GLU A 255 -2.97 11.34 -18.41
N PRO A 256 -2.67 10.37 -19.29
CA PRO A 256 -1.32 9.85 -19.43
C PRO A 256 -0.44 10.92 -20.07
N SER A 257 0.31 11.67 -19.25
CA SER A 257 1.27 12.63 -19.80
C SER A 257 2.54 11.92 -20.29
N LYS A 258 2.81 12.05 -21.59
CA LYS A 258 4.07 11.62 -22.23
C LYS A 258 5.18 12.66 -21.97
N VAL A 259 5.50 12.93 -20.71
CA VAL A 259 6.49 13.95 -20.35
C VAL A 259 7.65 13.32 -19.60
N SER A 260 8.87 13.83 -19.84
CA SER A 260 10.10 13.35 -19.23
C SER A 260 9.98 13.24 -17.71
N ALA A 261 10.33 12.08 -17.17
CA ALA A 261 10.21 11.77 -15.76
C ALA A 261 11.07 12.70 -14.87
N PRO A 262 10.60 13.03 -13.65
CA PRO A 262 11.40 13.73 -12.67
C PRO A 262 12.63 12.89 -12.29
N THR A 263 13.80 13.54 -12.17
CA THR A 263 15.07 12.87 -11.86
C THR A 263 15.29 12.63 -10.36
N ARG A 264 14.38 13.12 -9.49
CA ARG A 264 14.56 13.14 -8.02
C ARG A 264 13.23 13.02 -7.29
N LEU A 265 13.28 12.33 -6.14
CA LEU A 265 12.20 12.29 -5.14
C LEU A 265 11.98 13.67 -4.49
N ILE A 266 10.81 13.83 -3.86
CA ILE A 266 10.43 15.04 -3.11
C ILE A 266 11.30 15.20 -1.86
N HIS A 267 11.46 16.44 -1.39
CA HIS A 267 12.15 16.73 -0.14
C HIS A 267 11.21 16.60 1.08
N PRO A 268 11.75 16.32 2.28
CA PRO A 268 10.96 16.31 3.51
C PRO A 268 10.26 17.65 3.77
N ILE A 269 9.14 17.59 4.49
CA ILE A 269 8.28 18.72 4.86
C ILE A 269 9.10 19.87 5.43
N SER A 270 9.99 19.60 6.38
CA SER A 270 10.88 20.60 6.96
C SER A 270 11.69 21.43 5.93
N LYS A 271 12.11 20.85 4.80
CA LYS A 271 12.81 21.55 3.72
C LYS A 271 11.84 22.28 2.80
N LEU A 272 10.71 21.66 2.46
CA LEU A 272 9.68 22.26 1.61
C LEU A 272 9.11 23.54 2.23
N ARG A 273 8.84 23.52 3.54
CA ARG A 273 8.37 24.68 4.30
C ARG A 273 9.33 25.86 4.24
N ARG A 274 10.65 25.62 4.33
CA ARG A 274 11.68 26.66 4.20
C ARG A 274 11.73 27.26 2.79
N ALA A 275 11.30 26.50 1.78
CA ALA A 275 11.18 26.96 0.41
C ALA A 275 9.86 27.71 0.13
N GLY A 276 9.00 27.89 1.14
CA GLY A 276 7.70 28.55 1.02
C GLY A 276 6.56 27.64 0.59
N ILE A 277 6.80 26.32 0.45
CA ILE A 277 5.76 25.36 0.11
C ILE A 277 4.93 25.04 1.35
N LYS A 278 3.61 25.14 1.23
CA LYS A 278 2.65 24.91 2.32
C LYS A 278 1.87 23.62 2.10
N PHE A 279 1.30 23.11 3.19
CA PHE A 279 0.43 21.94 3.19
C PHE A 279 -0.95 22.34 3.69
N LEU A 280 -1.99 21.93 2.98
CA LEU A 280 -3.39 22.17 3.34
C LEU A 280 -4.23 20.90 3.17
N PRO A 281 -5.32 20.76 3.94
CA PRO A 281 -6.25 19.65 3.77
C PRO A 281 -6.92 19.75 2.39
N GLY A 282 -6.81 18.69 1.61
CA GLY A 282 -7.47 18.53 0.31
C GLY A 282 -8.91 18.05 0.47
N LYS A 283 -9.77 18.39 -0.48
CA LYS A 283 -11.14 17.84 -0.57
C LYS A 283 -11.17 16.75 -1.64
N SER A 284 -11.24 15.49 -1.20
CA SER A 284 -11.41 14.33 -2.08
C SER A 284 -12.00 13.15 -1.31
N ASP A 285 -12.68 12.25 -2.02
CA ASP A 285 -13.27 11.02 -1.48
C ASP A 285 -12.23 9.96 -1.10
N SER A 286 -10.98 10.15 -1.54
CA SER A 286 -9.85 9.27 -1.29
C SER A 286 -8.62 10.07 -0.85
N PHE A 287 -7.96 9.61 0.21
CA PHE A 287 -6.71 10.17 0.72
C PHE A 287 -5.54 10.05 -0.26
N LEU A 288 -5.67 9.21 -1.29
CA LEU A 288 -4.67 9.04 -2.33
C LEU A 288 -4.59 10.24 -3.29
N VAL A 289 -5.61 11.11 -3.33
CA VAL A 289 -5.67 12.22 -4.30
C VAL A 289 -4.92 13.44 -3.79
N MET A 290 -3.61 13.49 -4.06
CA MET A 290 -2.76 14.64 -3.77
C MET A 290 -2.68 15.61 -4.95
N LYS A 291 -2.71 16.92 -4.68
CA LYS A 291 -2.62 17.97 -5.71
C LYS A 291 -1.58 19.00 -5.32
N PHE A 292 -0.91 19.59 -6.30
CA PHE A 292 -0.01 20.72 -6.09
C PHE A 292 -0.47 21.93 -6.90
N ARG A 293 -0.75 23.06 -6.22
CA ARG A 293 -1.22 24.29 -6.84
C ARG A 293 -0.58 25.50 -6.17
N HIS A 294 0.05 26.37 -6.95
CA HIS A 294 0.59 27.66 -6.47
C HIS A 294 1.46 27.58 -5.20
N GLY A 295 2.33 26.56 -5.09
CA GLY A 295 3.19 26.39 -3.91
C GLY A 295 2.48 25.73 -2.71
N VAL A 296 1.28 25.17 -2.90
CA VAL A 296 0.54 24.43 -1.88
C VAL A 296 0.37 22.98 -2.31
N ILE A 297 0.75 22.05 -1.43
CA ILE A 297 0.42 20.63 -1.55
C ILE A 297 -0.89 20.40 -0.78
N GLU A 298 -1.93 20.02 -1.50
CA GLU A 298 -3.23 19.63 -0.94
C GLU A 298 -3.23 18.11 -0.72
N MET A 299 -3.42 17.70 0.54
CA MET A 299 -3.47 16.30 0.95
C MET A 299 -4.79 16.06 1.67
N PRO A 300 -5.68 15.18 1.18
CA PRO A 300 -6.91 14.89 1.89
C PRO A 300 -6.59 14.28 3.26
N PRO A 301 -7.39 14.58 4.30
CA PRO A 301 -7.14 14.08 5.64
C PRO A 301 -7.11 12.54 5.70
N ILE A 302 -6.23 12.01 6.55
CA ILE A 302 -6.15 10.59 6.87
C ILE A 302 -6.10 10.38 8.38
N THR A 303 -6.94 9.49 8.87
CA THR A 303 -6.92 9.02 10.25
C THR A 303 -5.97 7.83 10.35
N ILE A 304 -4.92 7.96 11.16
CA ILE A 304 -3.93 6.90 11.39
C ILE A 304 -4.22 6.27 12.75
N ASP A 305 -4.71 5.04 12.70
CA ASP A 305 -5.02 4.18 13.84
C ASP A 305 -4.49 2.75 13.60
N ASP A 306 -4.80 1.86 14.53
CA ASP A 306 -4.45 0.43 14.49
C ASP A 306 -5.00 -0.30 13.25
N PHE A 307 -6.12 0.16 12.70
CA PHE A 307 -6.76 -0.42 11.53
C PHE A 307 -6.11 0.09 10.24
N MET A 308 -6.00 1.42 10.08
CA MET A 308 -5.44 2.06 8.90
C MET A 308 -3.96 1.71 8.72
N SER A 309 -3.18 1.64 9.80
CA SER A 309 -1.79 1.18 9.73
C SER A 309 -1.67 -0.24 9.16
N SER A 310 -2.49 -1.17 9.65
CA SER A 310 -2.57 -2.55 9.14
C SER A 310 -3.04 -2.58 7.68
N PHE A 311 -4.06 -1.79 7.34
CA PHE A 311 -4.61 -1.73 5.99
C PHE A 311 -3.58 -1.21 4.98
N LEU A 312 -2.89 -0.09 5.28
CA LEU A 312 -1.84 0.47 4.43
C LEU A 312 -0.71 -0.55 4.18
N LEU A 313 -0.19 -1.20 5.23
CA LEU A 313 0.87 -2.21 5.11
C LEU A 313 0.47 -3.39 4.23
N ASN A 314 -0.77 -3.86 4.36
CA ASN A 314 -1.27 -4.99 3.57
C ASN A 314 -1.56 -4.59 2.12
N CYS A 315 -2.06 -3.37 1.87
CA CYS A 315 -2.21 -2.83 0.52
C CYS A 315 -0.86 -2.67 -0.19
N VAL A 316 0.15 -2.12 0.50
CA VAL A 316 1.51 -2.00 -0.05
C VAL A 316 2.08 -3.39 -0.34
N ALA A 317 2.00 -4.32 0.61
CA ALA A 317 2.48 -5.70 0.38
C ALA A 317 1.78 -6.36 -0.82
N PHE A 318 0.47 -6.16 -0.98
CA PHE A 318 -0.28 -6.68 -2.13
C PHE A 318 0.24 -6.08 -3.45
N GLU A 319 0.41 -4.76 -3.52
CA GLU A 319 0.90 -4.08 -4.73
C GLU A 319 2.38 -4.39 -5.06
N GLN A 320 3.18 -4.75 -4.04
CA GLN A 320 4.55 -5.21 -4.23
C GLN A 320 4.63 -6.62 -4.80
N CYS A 321 3.69 -7.50 -4.43
CA CYS A 321 3.66 -8.88 -4.89
C CYS A 321 2.91 -9.07 -6.22
N HIS A 322 1.87 -8.27 -6.44
CA HIS A 322 0.98 -8.43 -7.58
C HIS A 322 1.48 -7.66 -8.81
N GLN A 323 1.44 -8.31 -9.98
CA GLN A 323 1.92 -7.73 -11.25
C GLN A 323 1.00 -6.62 -11.82
N SER A 324 0.02 -6.14 -11.05
CA SER A 324 -0.88 -5.09 -11.51
C SER A 324 -0.14 -3.78 -11.76
N ARG A 325 -0.62 -3.02 -12.76
CA ARG A 325 -0.09 -1.71 -13.12
C ARG A 325 -0.38 -0.65 -12.05
N ILE A 326 -1.41 -0.87 -11.22
CA ILE A 326 -1.94 0.13 -10.29
C ILE A 326 -1.25 -0.03 -8.93
N LYS A 327 -0.34 0.91 -8.60
CA LYS A 327 0.46 0.91 -7.37
C LYS A 327 0.19 2.14 -6.47
N HIS A 328 -1.07 2.56 -6.38
CA HIS A 328 -1.40 3.84 -5.72
C HIS A 328 -1.06 3.85 -4.23
N PHE A 329 -1.24 2.73 -3.52
CA PHE A 329 -0.90 2.67 -2.10
C PHE A 329 0.62 2.70 -1.89
N THR A 330 1.39 2.00 -2.72
CA THR A 330 2.87 2.03 -2.73
C THR A 330 3.38 3.43 -3.02
N ASP A 331 2.84 4.07 -4.06
CA ASP A 331 3.23 5.41 -4.48
C ASP A 331 2.93 6.45 -3.38
N TYR A 332 1.75 6.35 -2.76
CA TYR A 332 1.36 7.20 -1.64
C TYR A 332 2.22 6.95 -0.39
N ALA A 333 2.49 5.68 -0.05
CA ALA A 333 3.37 5.34 1.07
C ALA A 333 4.80 5.87 0.86
N THR A 334 5.33 5.76 -0.36
CA THR A 334 6.63 6.32 -0.74
C THR A 334 6.63 7.85 -0.63
N MET A 335 5.54 8.50 -1.04
CA MET A 335 5.37 9.94 -0.87
C MET A 335 5.37 10.34 0.60
N LEU A 336 4.65 9.63 1.46
CA LEU A 336 4.65 9.87 2.91
C LEU A 336 6.05 9.69 3.52
N ASP A 337 6.75 8.61 3.19
CA ASP A 337 8.12 8.34 3.62
C ASP A 337 9.09 9.45 3.21
N CYS A 338 8.95 9.99 1.99
CA CYS A 338 9.75 11.13 1.56
C CYS A 338 9.42 12.43 2.31
N LEU A 339 8.15 12.64 2.66
CA LEU A 339 7.67 13.86 3.32
C LEU A 339 7.99 13.89 4.81
N VAL A 340 7.85 12.76 5.49
CA VAL A 340 7.99 12.62 6.94
C VAL A 340 9.34 12.00 7.25
N ASN A 341 10.26 12.78 7.84
CA ASN A 341 11.55 12.23 8.29
C ASN A 341 11.59 12.12 9.83
N THR A 342 10.88 13.01 10.53
CA THR A 342 10.90 13.10 12.00
C THR A 342 9.50 13.31 12.56
N TYR A 343 9.35 13.14 13.87
CA TYR A 343 8.09 13.43 14.57
C TYR A 343 7.61 14.88 14.37
N LYS A 344 8.50 15.84 14.13
CA LYS A 344 8.13 17.26 13.85
C LYS A 344 7.42 17.43 12.51
N ASP A 345 7.72 16.55 11.56
CA ASP A 345 7.03 16.56 10.26
C ASP A 345 5.60 16.01 10.45
N VAL A 346 5.41 15.00 11.30
CA VAL A 346 4.09 14.48 11.69
C VAL A 346 3.29 15.51 12.49
N GLU A 347 3.90 16.11 13.53
CA GLU A 347 3.30 17.18 14.34
C GLU A 347 2.73 18.29 13.44
N TYR A 348 3.51 18.71 12.44
CA TYR A 348 3.05 19.69 11.48
C TYR A 348 1.88 19.22 10.60
N LEU A 349 1.85 17.95 10.17
CA LEU A 349 0.71 17.41 9.42
C LEU A 349 -0.55 17.33 10.29
N CYS A 350 -0.41 17.06 11.59
CA CYS A 350 -1.50 17.12 12.56
C CYS A 350 -2.01 18.57 12.74
N GLU A 351 -1.12 19.55 12.90
CA GLU A 351 -1.49 20.98 12.96
C GLU A 351 -2.24 21.45 11.71
N CYS A 352 -1.90 20.91 10.54
CA CYS A 352 -2.57 21.17 9.27
C CYS A 352 -3.91 20.44 9.09
N ASN A 353 -4.34 19.60 10.05
CA ASN A 353 -5.51 18.71 9.93
C ASN A 353 -5.41 17.75 8.72
N ILE A 354 -4.20 17.32 8.36
CA ILE A 354 -3.97 16.33 7.31
C ILE A 354 -3.84 14.93 7.91
N VAL A 355 -3.21 14.81 9.08
CA VAL A 355 -3.10 13.54 9.82
C VAL A 355 -3.85 13.66 11.13
N GLU A 356 -4.83 12.79 11.32
CA GLU A 356 -5.50 12.60 12.61
C GLU A 356 -4.88 11.38 13.31
N ASN A 357 -4.33 11.59 14.50
CA ASN A 357 -3.53 10.58 15.20
C ASN A 357 -4.35 9.86 16.29
N TYR A 358 -4.66 8.59 16.06
CA TYR A 358 -5.15 7.64 17.09
C TYR A 358 -4.24 6.41 17.23
N PHE A 359 -3.00 6.52 16.74
CA PHE A 359 -2.04 5.43 16.72
C PHE A 359 -1.11 5.45 17.94
N GLY A 360 -0.80 6.63 18.46
CA GLY A 360 0.10 6.80 19.59
C GLY A 360 0.76 8.18 19.57
N THR A 361 2.06 8.23 19.79
CA THR A 361 2.86 9.46 19.68
C THR A 361 3.17 9.80 18.23
N GLU A 362 3.46 11.07 17.93
CA GLU A 362 3.91 11.52 16.61
C GLU A 362 5.23 10.83 16.20
N GLY A 363 6.06 10.46 17.19
CA GLY A 363 7.27 9.67 16.97
C GLY A 363 6.99 8.23 16.53
N GLU A 364 5.91 7.62 17.01
CA GLU A 364 5.47 6.29 16.56
C GLU A 364 4.91 6.34 15.14
N ILE A 365 4.12 7.37 14.80
CA ILE A 365 3.67 7.58 13.41
C ILE A 365 4.87 7.81 12.48
N ALA A 366 5.83 8.66 12.85
CA ALA A 366 7.01 8.89 12.02
C ALA A 366 7.79 7.59 11.77
N ARG A 367 7.93 6.75 12.80
CA ARG A 367 8.59 5.45 12.68
C ARG A 367 7.80 4.49 11.79
N PHE A 368 6.47 4.47 11.92
CA PHE A 368 5.58 3.70 11.06
C PHE A 368 5.70 4.13 9.59
N ILE A 369 5.64 5.44 9.30
CA ILE A 369 5.77 5.98 7.94
C ILE A 369 7.13 5.63 7.33
N ASN A 370 8.21 5.73 8.10
CA ASN A 370 9.54 5.35 7.62
C ASN A 370 9.69 3.84 7.38
N ASN A 371 8.92 3.02 8.11
CA ASN A 371 8.93 1.58 8.00
C ASN A 371 8.05 1.06 6.85
N ILE A 372 7.01 1.79 6.43
CA ILE A 372 6.16 1.37 5.30
C ILE A 372 6.86 1.55 3.95
N GLY A 373 7.76 2.53 3.81
CA GLY A 373 8.56 2.73 2.60
C GLY A 373 9.82 1.86 2.51
N LYS A 374 10.15 1.14 3.59
CA LYS A 374 11.36 0.32 3.64
C LYS A 374 11.20 -0.96 2.82
N ASP A 375 12.20 -1.25 1.98
CA ASP A 375 12.26 -2.43 1.10
C ASP A 375 11.08 -2.55 0.11
N THR A 376 10.42 -1.44 -0.20
CA THR A 376 9.39 -1.35 -1.24
C THR A 376 10.01 -0.97 -2.59
N ALA A 377 9.71 -1.74 -3.63
CA ALA A 377 10.08 -1.39 -5.00
C ALA A 377 9.18 -0.25 -5.51
N PHE A 378 9.81 0.88 -5.81
CA PHE A 378 9.16 2.10 -6.32
C PHE A 378 9.75 2.49 -7.69
N ASP A 379 8.87 2.78 -8.65
CA ASP A 379 9.24 3.30 -9.96
C ASP A 379 8.66 4.69 -10.16
N ILE A 380 9.51 5.71 -9.98
CA ILE A 380 9.11 7.12 -10.12
C ILE A 380 8.55 7.43 -11.53
N ASN A 381 8.92 6.66 -12.55
CA ASN A 381 8.49 6.90 -13.93
C ASN A 381 7.07 6.39 -14.19
N ASN A 382 6.63 5.38 -13.44
CA ASN A 382 5.31 4.76 -13.55
C ASN A 382 4.44 5.02 -12.31
N CYS A 383 4.80 6.05 -11.54
CA CYS A 383 4.08 6.48 -10.35
C CYS A 383 2.96 7.48 -10.71
N TYR A 384 1.78 7.33 -10.11
CA TYR A 384 0.65 8.24 -10.37
C TYR A 384 0.89 9.67 -9.83
N LEU A 385 1.81 9.83 -8.88
CA LEU A 385 2.23 11.12 -8.32
C LEU A 385 3.41 11.75 -9.07
N SER A 386 3.86 11.17 -10.19
CA SER A 386 5.01 11.65 -10.96
C SER A 386 4.89 13.12 -11.39
N GLU A 387 3.69 13.57 -11.75
CA GLU A 387 3.43 14.98 -12.07
C GLU A 387 3.59 15.88 -10.85
N LEU A 388 3.06 15.46 -9.70
CA LEU A 388 3.20 16.20 -8.46
C LEU A 388 4.67 16.33 -8.04
N PHE A 389 5.45 15.24 -8.15
CA PHE A 389 6.90 15.27 -7.91
C PHE A 389 7.60 16.29 -8.81
N ARG A 390 7.29 16.28 -10.11
CA ARG A 390 7.86 17.22 -11.08
C ARG A 390 7.53 18.67 -10.73
N ASP A 391 6.26 18.96 -10.49
CA ASP A 391 5.79 20.33 -10.31
C ASP A 391 6.31 20.93 -8.98
N VAL A 392 6.34 20.12 -7.92
CA VAL A 392 6.97 20.50 -6.64
C VAL A 392 8.47 20.75 -6.84
N HIS A 393 9.17 19.88 -7.56
CA HIS A 393 10.60 20.04 -7.81
C HIS A 393 10.91 21.33 -8.59
N GLN A 394 10.12 21.61 -9.63
CA GLN A 394 10.26 22.84 -10.42
C GLN A 394 10.00 24.08 -9.57
N HIS A 395 8.94 24.08 -8.76
CA HIS A 395 8.64 25.19 -7.86
C HIS A 395 9.74 25.39 -6.81
N TYR A 396 10.26 24.31 -6.23
CA TYR A 396 11.34 24.36 -5.25
C TYR A 396 12.62 24.99 -5.81
N ARG A 397 13.02 24.65 -7.05
CA ARG A 397 14.20 25.26 -7.71
C ARG A 397 14.01 26.73 -8.06
N ASN A 398 12.78 27.12 -8.37
CA ASN A 398 12.44 28.49 -8.76
C ASN A 398 12.14 29.40 -7.57
N SER A 399 12.02 28.85 -6.35
CA SER A 399 11.75 29.64 -5.16
C SER A 399 12.93 30.56 -4.81
N TRP A 400 12.68 31.87 -4.79
CA TRP A 400 13.65 32.90 -4.41
C TRP A 400 14.28 32.62 -3.05
N HIS A 401 13.54 32.02 -2.11
CA HIS A 401 14.07 31.66 -0.79
C HIS A 401 15.12 30.55 -0.84
N VAL A 402 14.97 29.58 -1.75
CA VAL A 402 15.97 28.53 -1.96
C VAL A 402 17.19 29.10 -2.68
N GLN A 403 16.97 29.93 -3.70
CA GLN A 403 18.06 30.62 -4.38
C GLN A 403 18.82 31.55 -3.43
N TRP A 404 18.12 32.29 -2.58
CA TRP A 404 18.73 33.16 -1.58
C TRP A 404 19.41 32.38 -0.45
N ALA A 405 18.84 31.27 0.02
CA ALA A 405 19.49 30.42 1.02
C ALA A 405 20.75 29.76 0.45
N SER A 406 20.71 29.29 -0.80
CA SER A 406 21.88 28.77 -1.52
C SER A 406 22.92 29.88 -1.76
N PHE A 407 22.50 31.06 -2.20
CA PHE A 407 23.35 32.23 -2.38
C PHE A 407 23.99 32.67 -1.05
N LYS A 408 23.21 32.77 0.02
CA LYS A 408 23.73 33.07 1.35
C LYS A 408 24.73 32.02 1.82
N HIS A 409 24.43 30.73 1.65
CA HIS A 409 25.38 29.69 2.01
C HIS A 409 26.64 29.71 1.13
N THR A 410 26.54 30.08 -0.14
CA THR A 410 27.70 30.07 -1.06
C THR A 410 28.59 31.31 -0.88
N TYR A 411 28.00 32.48 -0.63
CA TYR A 411 28.71 33.77 -0.59
C TYR A 411 28.87 34.35 0.81
N PHE A 412 28.06 33.90 1.77
CA PHE A 412 27.99 34.43 3.13
C PHE A 412 28.03 33.34 4.20
N GLU A 413 29.00 32.41 4.12
CA GLU A 413 29.20 31.37 5.14
C GLU A 413 29.51 31.94 6.52
N THR A 414 30.13 33.12 6.60
CA THR A 414 30.48 33.78 7.86
C THR A 414 29.70 35.09 8.05
N PRO A 415 29.26 35.43 9.26
CA PRO A 415 28.60 36.71 9.54
C PRO A 415 29.42 37.93 9.05
N TRP A 416 30.75 37.82 9.12
CA TRP A 416 31.70 38.86 8.72
C TRP A 416 31.67 39.17 7.22
N SER A 417 31.54 38.15 6.36
CA SER A 417 31.45 38.36 4.91
C SER A 417 30.20 39.15 4.51
N PHE A 418 29.06 38.92 5.18
CA PHE A 418 27.84 39.68 4.97
C PHE A 418 27.98 41.14 5.42
N ILE A 419 28.54 41.36 6.61
CA ILE A 419 28.78 42.72 7.14
C ILE A 419 29.73 43.50 6.24
N SER A 420 30.79 42.86 5.74
CA SER A 420 31.75 43.49 4.83
C SER A 420 31.11 43.88 3.49
N ALA A 421 30.27 43.00 2.92
CA ALA A 421 29.55 43.32 1.68
C ALA A 421 28.54 44.45 1.87
N LEU A 422 27.85 44.48 3.02
CA LEU A 422 26.92 45.57 3.36
C LEU A 422 27.65 46.90 3.55
N ALA A 423 28.79 46.90 4.23
CA ALA A 423 29.62 48.10 4.39
C ALA A 423 30.10 48.65 3.03
N ALA A 424 30.56 47.77 2.13
CA ALA A 424 30.97 48.15 0.79
C ALA A 424 29.80 48.74 -0.03
N LEU A 425 28.60 48.16 0.07
CA LEU A 425 27.41 48.68 -0.57
C LEU A 425 27.02 50.07 -0.06
N ILE A 426 27.07 50.29 1.26
CA ILE A 426 26.77 51.60 1.87
C ILE A 426 27.79 52.64 1.38
N LEU A 427 29.08 52.30 1.36
CA LEU A 427 30.12 53.19 0.85
C LEU A 427 29.88 53.53 -0.63
N LEU A 428 29.52 52.56 -1.45
CA LEU A 428 29.17 52.80 -2.86
C LEU A 428 28.00 53.79 -2.99
N LEU A 429 26.92 53.58 -2.25
CA LEU A 429 25.76 54.48 -2.27
C LEU A 429 26.12 55.90 -1.82
N LEU A 430 26.96 56.03 -0.79
CA LEU A 430 27.48 57.33 -0.34
C LEU A 430 28.33 58.00 -1.41
N THR A 431 29.20 57.26 -2.11
CA THR A 431 30.00 57.82 -3.22
C THR A 431 29.14 58.26 -4.40
N ILE A 432 28.07 57.53 -4.72
CA ILE A 432 27.10 57.93 -5.75
C ILE A 432 26.39 59.22 -5.33
N ALA A 433 25.92 59.29 -4.09
CA ALA A 433 25.26 60.48 -3.55
C ALA A 433 26.21 61.69 -3.55
N GLN A 434 27.46 61.51 -3.10
CA GLN A 434 28.48 62.56 -3.12
C GLN A 434 28.76 63.05 -4.55
N THR A 435 28.89 62.13 -5.50
CA THR A 435 29.09 62.46 -6.93
C THR A 435 27.90 63.24 -7.47
N PHE A 436 26.67 62.83 -7.14
CA PHE A 436 25.46 63.53 -7.52
C PHE A 436 25.42 64.95 -6.95
N PHE A 437 25.69 65.14 -5.65
CA PHE A 437 25.72 66.47 -5.04
C PHE A 437 26.82 67.36 -5.61
N THR A 438 27.98 66.78 -5.95
CA THR A 438 29.09 67.50 -6.58
C THR A 438 28.70 68.00 -7.98
N ILE A 439 28.07 67.15 -8.79
CA ILE A 439 27.57 67.53 -10.13
C ILE A 439 26.43 68.55 -10.02
N TYR A 440 25.49 68.35 -9.08
CA TYR A 440 24.38 69.27 -8.84
C TYR A 440 24.87 70.67 -8.45
N ALA A 441 25.89 70.76 -7.59
CA ALA A 441 26.50 72.03 -7.22
C ALA A 441 27.16 72.76 -8.41
N VAL A 442 27.71 72.01 -9.37
CA VAL A 442 28.28 72.58 -10.60
C VAL A 442 27.19 73.11 -11.55
N TYR A 443 26.04 72.45 -11.62
CA TYR A 443 24.94 72.84 -12.52
C TYR A 443 23.94 73.84 -11.93
N LYS A 444 23.99 74.09 -10.62
CA LYS A 444 23.16 75.10 -9.95
C LYS A 444 24.07 76.08 -9.19
N PRO A 445 24.68 77.05 -9.90
CA PRO A 445 25.45 78.09 -9.23
C PRO A 445 24.52 78.85 -8.27
N GLU A 446 25.02 79.14 -7.06
CA GLU A 446 24.32 79.97 -6.09
C GLU A 446 23.89 81.28 -6.76
N LYS A 447 22.64 81.68 -6.49
CA LYS A 447 22.07 82.94 -6.99
C LYS A 447 22.69 84.13 -6.30
#